data_AF-A0A6J6J5I7-F1
#
_entry.id   AF-A0A6J6J5I7-F1
#
_cell.length_a   1.000
_cell.length_b   1.000
_cell.length_c   1.000
_cell.angle_alpha   90.00
_cell.angle_beta   90.00
_cell.angle_gamma   90.00
#
_symmetry.space_group_name_H-M   'P 1'
#
loop_
_entity.id
_entity.type
_entity.pdbx_description
1 polymer ?
#
loop_
_entity_poly.entity_id
_entity_poly.type
_entity_poly.pdbx_seq_one_letter_code
_entity_poly.pdbx_strand_id
1 'polypeptide(L)'
;MKIITKTCIAALVASLMMSSTSIAFQGSPLKPSQKPLVIEPTKVVTIKPAYGFYNPPVRTRLSKSEVDIIRRLQKIASDWEPASPPPINLIQWKIEPSAAQSPTVALSIEAFNAARAFLSVPFNDATKPVVVVIGRSQAFLREQVNLLECQPNLALYKGEYLMGATICNRSVIVINLTGYLFLRYIGQPITTAMEQRPEPPFSTTRYTLVDRNVSGLAHEWTHVARNRLTDGFIPENEPAWFREGLAEVVSGLSRVKSSNGKLPYLHFHIIRLRKFSTWPNGCSASISTLRSNSKITGGCEYLRGAAALELLIANYGGLPKIIYLYEHMRESGDFFSSFKFVYNMTVAQFEARADTYARYISQVVHYGK
;
A
#
# COMPACT_ATOMS: atom_id res chain seq x y z
N MET A 1 11.54 69.96 -27.45
CA MET A 1 10.69 70.60 -26.43
C MET A 1 9.68 69.58 -25.90
N LYS A 2 9.82 69.22 -24.61
CA LYS A 2 8.77 68.97 -23.59
C LYS A 2 7.30 69.07 -24.11
N ILE A 3 6.34 68.18 -23.82
CA ILE A 3 5.88 67.67 -22.51
C ILE A 3 4.72 66.63 -22.71
N ILE A 4 4.72 65.53 -21.90
CA ILE A 4 3.62 64.86 -21.14
C ILE A 4 2.44 64.22 -21.94
N THR A 5 1.89 63.01 -21.70
CA THR A 5 1.77 62.14 -20.50
C THR A 5 1.64 60.65 -20.92
N LYS A 6 2.27 59.75 -20.15
CA LYS A 6 1.97 58.31 -20.10
C LYS A 6 1.15 58.01 -18.85
N THR A 7 0.10 57.19 -18.98
CA THR A 7 -0.68 56.67 -17.85
C THR A 7 -0.18 55.29 -17.45
N CYS A 8 -0.08 55.11 -16.14
CA CYS A 8 0.51 54.00 -15.40
C CYS A 8 -0.31 52.69 -15.45
N ILE A 9 0.38 51.55 -15.43
CA ILE A 9 -0.09 50.34 -14.75
C ILE A 9 1.01 49.87 -13.80
N ALA A 10 0.65 49.80 -12.53
CA ALA A 10 1.50 49.47 -11.41
C ALA A 10 1.82 47.96 -11.36
N ALA A 11 3.10 47.63 -11.26
CA ALA A 11 3.58 46.36 -10.74
C ALA A 11 4.28 46.67 -9.42
N LEU A 12 3.75 46.15 -8.31
CA LEU A 12 4.33 46.34 -6.98
C LEU A 12 5.02 45.03 -6.58
N VAL A 13 6.34 45.02 -6.80
CA VAL A 13 7.30 44.14 -6.14
C VAL A 13 7.60 44.78 -4.78
N ALA A 14 7.39 44.06 -3.70
CA ALA A 14 7.87 44.46 -2.38
C ALA A 14 8.63 43.29 -1.74
N SER A 15 9.94 43.35 -1.91
CA SER A 15 10.93 42.68 -1.08
C SER A 15 11.01 43.38 0.27
N LEU A 16 10.79 42.66 1.36
CA LEU A 16 11.16 43.04 2.74
C LEU A 16 11.81 41.80 3.35
N MET A 17 13.14 41.77 3.42
CA MET A 17 13.96 42.26 4.54
C MET A 17 13.77 41.41 5.80
N MET A 18 14.85 40.70 6.11
CA MET A 18 15.08 39.96 7.33
C MET A 18 15.00 40.88 8.54
N SER A 19 14.18 40.51 9.52
CA SER A 19 14.25 41.05 10.87
C SER A 19 14.19 39.88 11.84
N SER A 20 15.36 39.58 12.40
CA SER A 20 15.56 38.76 13.59
C SER A 20 14.89 39.43 14.80
N THR A 21 13.88 38.77 15.36
CA THR A 21 13.45 38.99 16.75
C THR A 21 13.35 37.64 17.46
N SER A 22 14.29 37.45 18.37
CA SER A 22 14.25 36.49 19.47
C SER A 22 12.99 36.71 20.30
N ILE A 23 12.07 35.74 20.25
CA ILE A 23 10.99 35.61 21.22
C ILE A 23 11.36 34.50 22.20
N ALA A 24 11.46 34.91 23.45
CA ALA A 24 11.76 34.10 24.61
C ALA A 24 10.84 32.88 24.71
N PHE A 25 11.45 31.73 24.94
CA PHE A 25 10.78 30.49 25.32
C PHE A 25 10.24 30.66 26.76
N GLN A 26 9.03 31.21 26.90
CA GLN A 26 8.26 31.10 28.13
C GLN A 26 7.57 29.73 28.15
N GLY A 27 7.88 28.97 29.19
CA GLY A 27 7.43 27.60 29.40
C GLY A 27 5.92 27.45 29.27
N SER A 28 5.51 26.55 28.37
CA SER A 28 4.15 26.02 28.32
C SER A 28 4.08 24.68 29.07
N PRO A 29 2.92 24.37 29.66
CA PRO A 29 2.80 23.62 30.90
C PRO A 29 3.04 22.13 30.72
N LEU A 30 3.49 21.51 31.82
CA LEU A 30 3.56 20.07 32.04
C LEU A 30 2.39 19.35 31.33
N LYS A 31 2.74 18.50 30.35
CA LYS A 31 1.83 17.53 29.76
C LYS A 31 1.10 16.78 30.88
N PRO A 32 -0.22 16.57 30.79
CA PRO A 32 -0.90 15.72 31.74
C PRO A 32 -0.27 14.33 31.69
N SER A 33 0.17 13.85 32.85
CA SER A 33 0.61 12.49 33.10
C SER A 33 -0.47 11.53 32.61
N GLN A 34 -0.31 11.03 31.39
CA GLN A 34 -1.04 9.86 30.94
C GLN A 34 -0.57 8.72 31.84
N LYS A 35 -1.48 8.19 32.67
CA LYS A 35 -1.28 6.98 33.48
C LYS A 35 -0.45 5.94 32.70
N PRO A 36 0.48 5.22 33.34
CA PRO A 36 1.24 4.19 32.65
C PRO A 36 0.27 3.20 32.01
N LEU A 37 0.30 3.12 30.68
CA LEU A 37 -0.44 2.11 29.94
C LEU A 37 0.02 0.75 30.44
N VAL A 38 -0.91 -0.13 30.80
CA VAL A 38 -0.58 -1.53 31.05
C VAL A 38 -0.01 -2.09 29.75
N ILE A 39 1.29 -2.36 29.72
CA ILE A 39 1.97 -2.92 28.56
C ILE A 39 1.46 -4.36 28.39
N GLU A 40 0.99 -4.72 27.20
CA GLU A 40 0.62 -6.11 26.92
C GLU A 40 1.84 -7.04 27.12
N PRO A 41 1.63 -8.29 27.54
CA PRO A 41 2.69 -9.30 27.49
C PRO A 41 3.36 -9.32 26.11
N THR A 42 4.68 -9.44 26.08
CA THR A 42 5.45 -9.34 24.84
C THR A 42 6.19 -10.64 24.55
N LYS A 43 6.43 -10.93 23.27
CA LYS A 43 7.21 -12.07 22.81
C LYS A 43 8.31 -11.61 21.87
N VAL A 44 9.54 -12.02 22.13
CA VAL A 44 10.65 -11.85 21.17
C VAL A 44 10.59 -12.99 20.15
N VAL A 45 10.58 -12.63 18.88
CA VAL A 45 10.66 -13.55 17.76
C VAL A 45 11.88 -13.25 16.91
N THR A 46 12.44 -14.30 16.30
CA THR A 46 13.52 -14.18 15.32
C THR A 46 13.00 -14.72 14.00
N ILE A 47 13.20 -13.99 12.92
CA ILE A 47 12.85 -14.45 11.57
C ILE A 47 14.07 -14.58 10.68
N LYS A 48 13.94 -15.46 9.69
CA LYS A 48 14.81 -15.57 8.52
C LYS A 48 13.98 -15.16 7.30
N PRO A 49 14.25 -14.01 6.66
CA PRO A 49 13.59 -13.64 5.42
C PRO A 49 13.68 -14.77 4.39
N ALA A 50 12.57 -15.03 3.70
CA ALA A 50 12.47 -16.13 2.73
C ALA A 50 13.33 -15.89 1.47
N TYR A 51 13.60 -14.62 1.18
CA TYR A 51 14.35 -14.17 0.02
C TYR A 51 15.15 -12.92 0.38
N GLY A 52 16.14 -12.60 -0.45
CA GLY A 52 16.98 -11.42 -0.29
C GLY A 52 18.09 -11.53 0.74
N PHE A 53 19.07 -10.64 0.62
CA PHE A 53 20.17 -10.47 1.57
C PHE A 53 19.67 -9.90 2.90
N TYR A 54 20.11 -10.47 4.03
CA TYR A 54 19.86 -9.94 5.36
C TYR A 54 21.04 -10.22 6.29
N ASN A 55 21.24 -9.34 7.28
CA ASN A 55 22.19 -9.58 8.37
C ASN A 55 21.45 -10.29 9.53
N PRO A 56 21.73 -11.57 9.82
CA PRO A 56 21.12 -12.27 10.95
C PRO A 56 21.64 -11.75 12.30
N PRO A 57 20.83 -11.84 13.37
CA PRO A 57 19.43 -12.25 13.39
C PRO A 57 18.46 -11.07 13.19
N VAL A 58 17.34 -11.28 12.49
CA VAL A 58 16.24 -10.30 12.49
C VAL A 58 15.35 -10.57 13.69
N ARG A 59 15.62 -9.86 14.80
CA ARG A 59 14.87 -9.98 16.05
C ARG A 59 13.85 -8.86 16.19
N THR A 60 12.67 -9.20 16.67
CA THR A 60 11.60 -8.21 16.93
C THR A 60 10.80 -8.65 18.14
N ARG A 61 10.44 -7.69 18.99
CA ARG A 61 9.49 -7.90 20.09
C ARG A 61 8.09 -7.57 19.60
N LEU A 62 7.14 -8.44 19.84
CA LEU A 62 5.73 -8.27 19.45
C LEU A 62 4.87 -8.26 20.72
N SER A 63 3.83 -7.43 20.72
CA SER A 63 2.76 -7.47 21.71
C SER A 63 1.93 -8.75 21.58
N LYS A 64 1.16 -9.11 22.61
CA LYS A 64 0.26 -10.26 22.58
C LYS A 64 -0.76 -10.12 21.45
N SER A 65 -1.36 -8.94 21.31
CA SER A 65 -2.31 -8.63 20.25
C SER A 65 -1.70 -8.81 18.84
N GLU A 66 -0.46 -8.40 18.61
CA GLU A 66 0.25 -8.67 17.35
C GLU A 66 0.38 -10.17 17.07
N VAL A 67 0.82 -10.95 18.05
CA VAL A 67 0.99 -12.41 17.89
C VAL A 67 -0.33 -13.09 17.55
N ASP A 68 -1.42 -12.71 18.22
CA ASP A 68 -2.73 -13.30 18.00
C ASP A 68 -3.31 -12.92 16.62
N ILE A 69 -3.16 -11.67 16.18
CA ILE A 69 -3.56 -11.20 14.84
C ILE A 69 -2.77 -11.93 13.75
N ILE A 70 -1.43 -11.99 13.89
CA ILE A 70 -0.55 -12.70 12.94
C ILE A 70 -0.96 -14.16 12.78
N ARG A 71 -1.30 -14.85 13.88
CA ARG A 71 -1.75 -16.25 13.82
C ARG A 71 -3.05 -16.41 13.04
N ARG A 72 -4.02 -15.50 13.26
CA ARG A 72 -5.31 -15.54 12.55
C ARG A 72 -5.12 -15.24 11.06
N LEU A 73 -4.27 -14.27 10.71
CA LEU A 73 -3.97 -13.94 9.32
C LEU A 73 -3.16 -15.03 8.62
N GLN A 74 -2.26 -15.73 9.32
CA GLN A 74 -1.60 -16.93 8.80
C GLN A 74 -2.63 -18.00 8.43
N LYS A 75 -3.63 -18.24 9.29
CA LYS A 75 -4.69 -19.20 9.02
C LYS A 75 -5.48 -18.81 7.79
N ILE A 76 -5.92 -17.55 7.70
CA ILE A 76 -6.60 -17.03 6.51
C ILE A 76 -5.75 -17.24 5.26
N ALA A 77 -4.46 -16.87 5.29
CA ALA A 77 -3.61 -17.02 4.12
C ALA A 77 -3.42 -18.49 3.68
N SER A 78 -3.41 -19.44 4.61
CA SER A 78 -3.14 -20.85 4.32
C SER A 78 -4.39 -21.58 3.85
N ASP A 79 -5.50 -21.35 4.56
CA ASP A 79 -6.75 -22.10 4.42
C ASP A 79 -7.71 -21.46 3.40
N TRP A 80 -7.40 -20.28 2.87
CA TRP A 80 -8.28 -19.61 1.91
C TRP A 80 -8.37 -20.39 0.61
N GLU A 81 -9.59 -20.76 0.27
CA GLU A 81 -9.95 -21.34 -1.02
C GLU A 81 -11.00 -20.41 -1.67
N PRO A 82 -10.76 -19.92 -2.90
CA PRO A 82 -11.72 -19.06 -3.58
C PRO A 82 -12.99 -19.84 -3.91
N ALA A 83 -14.16 -19.22 -3.70
CA ALA A 83 -15.43 -19.82 -4.09
C ALA A 83 -15.52 -20.09 -5.60
N SER A 84 -14.92 -19.20 -6.41
CA SER A 84 -14.76 -19.36 -7.85
C SER A 84 -13.38 -18.84 -8.25
N PRO A 85 -12.43 -19.71 -8.69
CA PRO A 85 -11.14 -19.24 -9.15
C PRO A 85 -11.36 -18.34 -10.39
N PRO A 86 -10.83 -17.11 -10.40
CA PRO A 86 -11.10 -16.19 -11.48
C PRO A 86 -10.47 -16.69 -12.79
N PRO A 87 -11.18 -16.65 -13.93
CA PRO A 87 -10.71 -17.25 -15.18
C PRO A 87 -9.34 -16.68 -15.59
N ILE A 88 -8.37 -17.56 -15.88
CA ILE A 88 -6.98 -17.16 -16.19
C ILE A 88 -6.89 -16.44 -17.55
N ASN A 89 -7.78 -16.79 -18.49
CA ASN A 89 -7.87 -16.23 -19.84
C ASN A 89 -8.26 -14.74 -19.90
N LEU A 90 -8.64 -14.12 -18.78
CA LEU A 90 -8.98 -12.71 -18.73
C LEU A 90 -7.76 -11.79 -18.59
N ILE A 91 -6.55 -12.34 -18.43
CA ILE A 91 -5.33 -11.55 -18.26
C ILE A 91 -4.53 -11.53 -19.56
N GLN A 92 -4.24 -10.32 -20.03
CA GLN A 92 -3.31 -10.06 -21.12
C GLN A 92 -2.01 -9.49 -20.55
N TRP A 93 -0.96 -10.30 -20.58
CA TRP A 93 0.38 -9.89 -20.15
C TRP A 93 1.12 -9.19 -21.29
N LYS A 94 1.64 -7.99 -21.01
CA LYS A 94 2.53 -7.22 -21.88
C LYS A 94 3.85 -7.01 -21.13
N ILE A 95 4.76 -7.96 -21.26
CA ILE A 95 6.05 -7.95 -20.54
C ILE A 95 7.14 -7.58 -21.51
N GLU A 96 7.93 -6.56 -21.18
CA GLU A 96 9.10 -6.18 -21.98
C GLU A 96 10.07 -7.37 -22.08
N PRO A 97 10.62 -7.70 -23.26
CA PRO A 97 11.51 -8.85 -23.43
C PRO A 97 12.69 -8.86 -22.44
N SER A 98 13.24 -7.67 -22.14
CA SER A 98 14.33 -7.48 -21.16
C SER A 98 13.95 -7.83 -19.71
N ALA A 99 12.65 -7.95 -19.43
CA ALA A 99 12.06 -8.28 -18.13
C ALA A 99 11.50 -9.71 -18.06
N ALA A 100 11.36 -10.41 -19.18
CA ALA A 100 10.63 -11.68 -19.24
C ALA A 100 11.23 -12.79 -18.36
N GLN A 101 12.55 -12.77 -18.15
CA GLN A 101 13.26 -13.73 -17.31
C GLN A 101 13.52 -13.23 -15.88
N SER A 102 12.87 -12.14 -15.46
CA SER A 102 13.05 -11.58 -14.13
C SER A 102 12.50 -12.53 -13.05
N PRO A 103 13.32 -13.00 -12.09
CA PRO A 103 12.83 -13.79 -10.96
C PRO A 103 11.89 -12.98 -10.06
N THR A 104 12.09 -11.65 -9.96
CA THR A 104 11.15 -10.75 -9.29
C THR A 104 9.78 -10.78 -9.95
N VAL A 105 9.73 -10.70 -11.29
CA VAL A 105 8.47 -10.74 -12.03
C VAL A 105 7.77 -12.08 -11.85
N ALA A 106 8.50 -13.20 -11.93
CA ALA A 106 7.93 -14.53 -11.74
C ALA A 106 7.22 -14.66 -10.37
N LEU A 107 7.90 -14.30 -9.28
CA LEU A 107 7.30 -14.32 -7.94
C LEU A 107 6.13 -13.33 -7.80
N SER A 108 6.22 -12.17 -8.44
CA SER A 108 5.14 -11.18 -8.42
C SER A 108 3.89 -11.69 -9.15
N ILE A 109 4.06 -12.47 -10.23
CA ILE A 109 2.95 -13.11 -10.96
C ILE A 109 2.29 -14.19 -10.10
N GLU A 110 3.07 -15.00 -9.38
CA GLU A 110 2.53 -15.98 -8.44
C GLU A 110 1.70 -15.30 -7.32
N ALA A 111 2.25 -14.24 -6.73
CA ALA A 111 1.53 -13.44 -5.73
C ALA A 111 0.28 -12.78 -6.31
N PHE A 112 0.35 -12.24 -7.54
CA PHE A 112 -0.81 -11.68 -8.24
C PHE A 112 -1.93 -12.71 -8.40
N ASN A 113 -1.61 -13.92 -8.85
CA ASN A 113 -2.61 -14.98 -9.00
C ASN A 113 -3.23 -15.39 -7.67
N ALA A 114 -2.46 -15.41 -6.57
CA ALA A 114 -3.02 -15.62 -5.23
C ALA A 114 -3.93 -14.45 -4.81
N ALA A 115 -3.57 -13.20 -5.10
CA ALA A 115 -4.39 -12.02 -4.78
C ALA A 115 -5.75 -12.04 -5.48
N ARG A 116 -5.78 -12.55 -6.71
CA ARG A 116 -7.01 -12.78 -7.47
C ARG A 116 -7.99 -13.70 -6.75
N ALA A 117 -7.50 -14.69 -6.00
CA ALA A 117 -8.35 -15.59 -5.23
C ALA A 117 -8.90 -14.96 -3.94
N PHE A 118 -8.17 -14.04 -3.29
CA PHE A 118 -8.60 -13.44 -2.02
C PHE A 118 -9.77 -12.46 -2.14
N LEU A 119 -9.91 -11.80 -3.29
CA LEU A 119 -10.98 -10.85 -3.58
C LEU A 119 -11.80 -11.26 -4.82
N SER A 120 -11.92 -12.57 -5.07
CA SER A 120 -12.73 -13.07 -6.20
C SER A 120 -14.22 -13.00 -5.88
N VAL A 121 -15.00 -12.56 -6.86
CA VAL A 121 -16.46 -12.78 -6.93
C VAL A 121 -16.79 -13.81 -8.02
N PRO A 122 -17.97 -14.45 -7.96
CA PRO A 122 -18.45 -15.27 -9.06
C PRO A 122 -18.35 -14.54 -10.40
N PHE A 123 -17.90 -15.26 -11.41
CA PHE A 123 -17.78 -14.71 -12.76
C PHE A 123 -19.14 -14.24 -13.27
N ASN A 124 -19.18 -13.05 -13.87
CA ASN A 124 -20.33 -12.55 -14.62
C ASN A 124 -19.88 -12.03 -16.00
N ASP A 125 -20.83 -11.88 -16.92
CA ASP A 125 -20.54 -11.42 -18.30
C ASP A 125 -20.04 -9.96 -18.37
N ALA A 126 -20.15 -9.21 -17.27
CA ALA A 126 -19.59 -7.87 -17.13
C ALA A 126 -18.08 -7.87 -16.74
N THR A 127 -17.47 -9.05 -16.58
CA THR A 127 -16.06 -9.16 -16.16
C THR A 127 -15.13 -8.62 -17.24
N LYS A 128 -14.60 -7.43 -17.00
CA LYS A 128 -13.66 -6.76 -17.91
C LYS A 128 -12.34 -7.53 -18.02
N PRO A 129 -11.68 -7.54 -19.20
CA PRO A 129 -10.33 -8.04 -19.32
C PRO A 129 -9.35 -7.20 -18.48
N VAL A 130 -8.25 -7.83 -18.05
CA VAL A 130 -7.15 -7.19 -17.33
C VAL A 130 -5.96 -7.13 -18.26
N VAL A 131 -5.40 -5.95 -18.50
CA VAL A 131 -4.11 -5.80 -19.16
C VAL A 131 -3.07 -5.46 -18.11
N VAL A 132 -2.01 -6.26 -18.04
CA VAL A 132 -0.89 -6.03 -17.13
C VAL A 132 0.35 -5.74 -17.95
N VAL A 133 0.85 -4.52 -17.84
CA VAL A 133 2.05 -4.03 -18.53
C VAL A 133 3.21 -4.01 -17.54
N ILE A 134 4.29 -4.73 -17.86
CA ILE A 134 5.52 -4.77 -17.08
C ILE A 134 6.68 -4.38 -17.98
N GLY A 135 7.37 -3.30 -17.65
CA GLY A 135 8.49 -2.80 -18.45
C GLY A 135 9.67 -2.34 -17.60
N ARG A 136 10.87 -2.37 -18.18
CA ARG A 136 12.05 -1.71 -17.63
C ARG A 136 12.20 -0.28 -18.16
N SER A 137 11.66 0.01 -19.34
CA SER A 137 11.79 1.33 -19.96
C SER A 137 10.47 2.10 -19.99
N GLN A 138 10.53 3.41 -19.76
CA GLN A 138 9.39 4.32 -19.92
C GLN A 138 8.86 4.31 -21.35
N ALA A 139 9.74 4.11 -22.34
CA ALA A 139 9.37 3.98 -23.74
C ALA A 139 8.42 2.79 -23.96
N PHE A 140 8.80 1.59 -23.48
CA PHE A 140 7.94 0.40 -23.59
C PHE A 140 6.61 0.61 -22.86
N LEU A 141 6.62 1.15 -21.64
CA LEU A 141 5.39 1.38 -20.87
C LEU A 141 4.44 2.33 -21.59
N ARG A 142 4.95 3.46 -22.10
CA ARG A 142 4.17 4.43 -22.88
C ARG A 142 3.62 3.82 -24.15
N GLU A 143 4.44 3.06 -24.89
CA GLU A 143 4.00 2.37 -26.10
C GLU A 143 2.84 1.42 -25.80
N GLN A 144 3.00 0.53 -24.82
CA GLN A 144 1.95 -0.44 -24.48
C GLN A 144 0.69 0.24 -23.94
N VAL A 145 0.81 1.34 -23.19
CA VAL A 145 -0.33 2.13 -22.72
C VAL A 145 -1.04 2.84 -23.88
N ASN A 146 -0.29 3.41 -24.83
CA ASN A 146 -0.85 4.08 -26.01
C ASN A 146 -1.54 3.11 -26.98
N LEU A 147 -1.11 1.84 -27.00
CA LEU A 147 -1.76 0.76 -27.75
C LEU A 147 -3.05 0.28 -27.09
N LEU A 148 -3.35 0.71 -25.86
CA LEU A 148 -4.67 0.50 -25.28
C LEU A 148 -5.65 1.41 -26.02
N GLU A 149 -6.76 0.85 -26.49
CA GLU A 149 -7.85 1.57 -27.17
C GLU A 149 -8.69 2.39 -26.16
N CYS A 150 -8.00 2.97 -25.19
CA CYS A 150 -8.52 3.50 -23.95
C CYS A 150 -7.48 4.52 -23.46
N GLN A 151 -7.91 5.62 -22.84
CA GLN A 151 -7.02 6.61 -22.21
C GLN A 151 -6.97 6.38 -20.69
N PRO A 152 -6.10 5.47 -20.19
CA PRO A 152 -6.06 5.13 -18.78
C PRO A 152 -5.51 6.30 -17.95
N ASN A 153 -6.28 6.75 -16.95
CA ASN A 153 -5.82 7.75 -15.99
C ASN A 153 -4.89 7.08 -14.96
N LEU A 154 -3.63 6.94 -15.32
CA LEU A 154 -2.56 6.41 -14.46
C LEU A 154 -1.80 7.59 -13.83
N ALA A 155 -1.58 7.50 -12.52
CA ALA A 155 -0.76 8.49 -11.83
C ALA A 155 0.68 8.48 -12.36
N LEU A 156 1.17 9.66 -12.73
CA LEU A 156 2.55 9.89 -13.14
C LEU A 156 3.31 10.61 -12.02
N TYR A 157 4.55 10.20 -11.79
CA TYR A 157 5.45 10.93 -10.91
C TYR A 157 6.53 11.60 -11.75
N LYS A 158 6.54 12.93 -11.78
CA LYS A 158 7.45 13.74 -12.63
C LYS A 158 7.40 13.32 -14.11
N GLY A 159 6.21 13.02 -14.63
CA GLY A 159 6.00 12.59 -16.02
C GLY A 159 6.33 11.12 -16.31
N GLU A 160 6.71 10.35 -15.29
CA GLU A 160 7.14 8.96 -15.43
C GLU A 160 6.16 7.98 -14.80
N TYR A 161 5.94 6.83 -15.44
CA TYR A 161 5.22 5.72 -14.82
C TYR A 161 6.09 5.08 -13.73
N LEU A 162 5.53 4.90 -12.53
CA LEU A 162 6.18 4.14 -11.46
C LEU A 162 5.49 2.79 -11.28
N MET A 163 4.31 2.82 -10.68
CA MET A 163 3.43 1.68 -10.52
C MET A 163 2.02 2.27 -10.35
N GLY A 164 1.03 1.59 -10.91
CA GLY A 164 -0.34 2.00 -10.69
C GLY A 164 -1.34 1.12 -11.43
N ALA A 165 -2.56 1.16 -10.93
CA ALA A 165 -3.73 0.60 -11.58
C ALA A 165 -4.75 1.68 -11.93
N THR A 166 -5.49 1.46 -12.99
CA THR A 166 -6.66 2.26 -13.35
C THR A 166 -7.64 1.44 -14.17
N ILE A 167 -8.82 2.01 -14.43
CA ILE A 167 -9.88 1.36 -15.19
C ILE A 167 -10.33 2.30 -16.31
N CYS A 168 -10.38 1.74 -17.51
CA CYS A 168 -10.61 2.48 -18.74
C CYS A 168 -11.14 1.52 -19.82
N ASN A 169 -12.46 1.27 -19.81
CA ASN A 169 -13.17 0.18 -20.51
C ASN A 169 -12.70 -1.26 -20.16
N ARG A 170 -11.43 -1.44 -19.78
CA ARG A 170 -10.76 -2.62 -19.24
C ARG A 170 -9.99 -2.24 -17.97
N SER A 171 -9.57 -3.22 -17.19
CA SER A 171 -8.66 -2.96 -16.05
C SER A 171 -7.22 -2.92 -16.54
N VAL A 172 -6.45 -1.92 -16.12
CA VAL A 172 -5.07 -1.71 -16.57
C VAL A 172 -4.18 -1.61 -15.34
N ILE A 173 -3.10 -2.40 -15.31
CA ILE A 173 -2.04 -2.31 -14.31
C ILE A 173 -0.73 -2.06 -15.05
N VAL A 174 0.03 -1.06 -14.60
CA VAL A 174 1.33 -0.72 -15.15
C VAL A 174 2.38 -0.82 -14.05
N ILE A 175 3.46 -1.56 -14.32
CA ILE A 175 4.61 -1.67 -13.44
C ILE A 175 5.88 -1.29 -14.19
N ASN A 176 6.56 -0.26 -13.68
CA ASN A 176 7.91 0.07 -14.07
C ASN A 176 8.95 -0.63 -13.18
N LEU A 177 9.59 -1.65 -13.72
CA LEU A 177 10.70 -2.34 -13.07
C LEU A 177 11.90 -1.44 -12.80
N THR A 178 12.12 -0.36 -13.55
CA THR A 178 13.19 0.60 -13.21
C THR A 178 12.86 1.42 -11.99
N GLY A 179 11.61 1.88 -11.92
CA GLY A 179 11.03 2.51 -10.73
C GLY A 179 11.14 1.60 -9.50
N TYR A 180 11.16 0.30 -9.73
CA TYR A 180 11.00 -0.70 -8.69
C TYR A 180 12.31 -1.39 -8.28
N LEU A 181 13.20 -1.68 -9.20
CA LEU A 181 14.46 -2.37 -8.93
C LEU A 181 15.59 -1.38 -8.62
N PHE A 182 15.54 -0.16 -9.18
CA PHE A 182 16.70 0.74 -9.17
C PHE A 182 16.49 2.08 -8.48
N LEU A 183 15.25 2.60 -8.37
CA LEU A 183 15.04 3.83 -7.62
C LEU A 183 15.41 3.63 -6.14
N ARG A 184 16.33 4.48 -5.66
CA ARG A 184 16.75 4.52 -4.26
C ARG A 184 15.78 5.33 -3.40
N TYR A 185 15.15 6.33 -4.00
CA TYR A 185 14.11 7.15 -3.41
C TYR A 185 13.19 7.65 -4.53
N ILE A 186 11.93 7.95 -4.21
CA ILE A 186 10.91 8.28 -5.21
C ILE A 186 11.25 9.52 -6.04
N GLY A 187 11.96 10.48 -5.45
CA GLY A 187 12.38 11.71 -6.11
C GLY A 187 13.53 11.57 -7.10
N GLN A 188 14.20 10.42 -7.16
CA GLN A 188 15.35 10.18 -8.05
C GLN A 188 14.86 10.16 -9.51
N PRO A 189 15.52 10.87 -10.43
CA PRO A 189 15.17 10.77 -11.85
C PRO A 189 15.46 9.37 -12.38
N ILE A 190 14.58 8.87 -13.25
CA ILE A 190 14.82 7.64 -14.01
C ILE A 190 15.74 7.98 -15.17
N THR A 191 16.84 7.23 -15.30
CA THR A 191 17.81 7.45 -16.37
C THR A 191 17.89 6.22 -17.27
N THR A 192 18.26 6.42 -18.53
CA THR A 192 18.46 5.32 -19.50
C THR A 192 19.44 4.26 -18.98
N ALA A 193 20.49 4.69 -18.27
CA ALA A 193 21.45 3.77 -17.65
C ALA A 193 20.80 2.88 -16.58
N MET A 194 19.78 3.37 -15.85
CA MET A 194 19.02 2.53 -14.93
C MET A 194 18.10 1.56 -15.66
N GLU A 195 17.45 2.01 -16.74
CA GLU A 195 16.53 1.17 -17.55
C GLU A 195 17.24 -0.01 -18.21
N GLN A 196 18.48 0.21 -18.68
CA GLN A 196 19.30 -0.81 -19.32
C GLN A 196 20.06 -1.69 -18.34
N ARG A 197 20.13 -1.31 -17.05
CA ARG A 197 20.88 -2.06 -16.06
C ARG A 197 20.24 -3.43 -15.84
N PRO A 198 21.01 -4.53 -15.75
CA PRO A 198 20.47 -5.84 -15.39
C PRO A 198 19.89 -5.85 -13.98
N GLU A 199 18.85 -6.65 -13.75
CA GLU A 199 18.26 -6.84 -12.43
C GLU A 199 19.32 -7.31 -11.41
N PRO A 200 19.40 -6.70 -10.23
CA PRO A 200 20.35 -7.14 -9.21
C PRO A 200 19.96 -8.55 -8.68
N PRO A 201 20.92 -9.45 -8.44
CA PRO A 201 20.64 -10.75 -7.86
C PRO A 201 19.92 -10.64 -6.50
N PHE A 202 18.94 -11.52 -6.26
CA PHE A 202 18.20 -11.58 -5.00
C PHE A 202 19.13 -11.71 -3.80
N SER A 203 20.13 -12.60 -3.89
CA SER A 203 21.10 -12.87 -2.83
C SER A 203 21.93 -11.65 -2.40
N THR A 204 21.98 -10.61 -3.22
CA THR A 204 22.72 -9.36 -2.97
C THR A 204 21.79 -8.16 -2.72
N THR A 205 20.50 -8.32 -3.00
CA THR A 205 19.50 -7.27 -2.81
C THR A 205 18.92 -7.39 -1.40
N ARG A 206 18.89 -6.29 -0.64
CA ARG A 206 18.31 -6.31 0.72
C ARG A 206 16.91 -6.93 0.68
N TYR A 207 16.64 -7.88 1.57
CA TYR A 207 15.36 -8.60 1.62
C TYR A 207 14.15 -7.68 1.74
N THR A 208 14.33 -6.50 2.35
CA THR A 208 13.31 -5.45 2.38
C THR A 208 12.98 -5.00 0.96
N LEU A 209 13.98 -4.59 0.17
CA LEU A 209 13.76 -4.19 -1.22
C LEU A 209 13.16 -5.32 -2.04
N VAL A 210 13.60 -6.57 -1.86
CA VAL A 210 12.99 -7.73 -2.54
C VAL A 210 11.52 -7.89 -2.14
N ASP A 211 11.17 -7.74 -0.86
CA ASP A 211 9.80 -7.80 -0.34
C ASP A 211 8.88 -6.76 -0.99
N ARG A 212 9.34 -5.49 -1.01
CA ARG A 212 8.69 -4.43 -1.77
C ARG A 212 8.55 -4.83 -3.23
N ASN A 213 9.58 -5.46 -3.79
CA ASN A 213 9.68 -5.83 -5.19
C ASN A 213 8.82 -7.03 -5.59
N VAL A 214 8.26 -7.78 -4.66
CA VAL A 214 7.33 -8.88 -4.96
C VAL A 214 5.87 -8.47 -4.72
N SER A 215 5.64 -7.40 -3.94
CA SER A 215 4.29 -7.01 -3.50
C SER A 215 3.47 -6.23 -4.54
N GLY A 216 4.11 -5.69 -5.57
CA GLY A 216 3.55 -4.63 -6.42
C GLY A 216 2.31 -5.06 -7.21
N LEU A 217 2.41 -6.17 -7.97
CA LEU A 217 1.26 -6.63 -8.76
C LEU A 217 0.06 -6.98 -7.89
N ALA A 218 0.28 -7.68 -6.77
CA ALA A 218 -0.79 -8.06 -5.85
C ALA A 218 -1.42 -6.84 -5.15
N HIS A 219 -0.62 -5.82 -4.86
CA HIS A 219 -1.10 -4.55 -4.32
C HIS A 219 -1.99 -3.83 -5.33
N GLU A 220 -1.49 -3.59 -6.55
CA GLU A 220 -2.24 -2.92 -7.62
C GLU A 220 -3.50 -3.70 -8.04
N TRP A 221 -3.43 -5.03 -8.04
CA TRP A 221 -4.60 -5.86 -8.25
C TRP A 221 -5.71 -5.58 -7.24
N THR A 222 -5.38 -5.29 -5.98
CA THR A 222 -6.38 -5.00 -4.95
C THR A 222 -7.15 -3.70 -5.23
N HIS A 223 -6.52 -2.72 -5.89
CA HIS A 223 -7.20 -1.53 -6.39
C HIS A 223 -8.12 -1.83 -7.58
N VAL A 224 -7.76 -2.79 -8.44
CA VAL A 224 -8.63 -3.27 -9.51
C VAL A 224 -9.80 -4.10 -8.95
N ALA A 225 -9.51 -5.04 -8.05
CA ALA A 225 -10.45 -6.02 -7.54
C ALA A 225 -11.60 -5.36 -6.79
N ARG A 226 -11.32 -4.38 -5.91
CA ARG A 226 -12.37 -3.66 -5.20
C ARG A 226 -13.38 -3.01 -6.13
N ASN A 227 -12.91 -2.45 -7.24
CA ASN A 227 -13.78 -1.74 -8.17
C ASN A 227 -14.66 -2.74 -8.93
N ARG A 228 -14.17 -3.96 -9.16
CA ARG A 228 -14.98 -5.06 -9.69
C ARG A 228 -16.04 -5.54 -8.70
N LEU A 229 -15.72 -5.61 -7.41
CA LEU A 229 -16.70 -5.96 -6.36
C LEU A 229 -17.88 -4.98 -6.30
N THR A 230 -17.70 -3.77 -6.84
CA THR A 230 -18.71 -2.73 -6.85
C THR A 230 -19.19 -2.32 -8.24
N ASP A 231 -18.95 -3.13 -9.27
CA ASP A 231 -19.33 -2.86 -10.67
C ASP A 231 -18.88 -1.49 -11.20
N GLY A 232 -17.73 -0.99 -10.74
CA GLY A 232 -17.22 0.34 -11.10
C GLY A 232 -17.40 1.40 -10.03
N PHE A 233 -18.28 1.17 -9.06
CA PHE A 233 -18.76 2.20 -8.14
C PHE A 233 -18.00 2.18 -6.82
N ILE A 234 -16.98 3.03 -6.66
CA ILE A 234 -16.31 3.22 -5.37
C ILE A 234 -16.75 4.58 -4.81
N PRO A 235 -17.40 4.63 -3.64
CA PRO A 235 -17.76 5.88 -2.98
C PRO A 235 -16.56 6.80 -2.80
N GLU A 236 -16.73 8.10 -3.07
CA GLU A 236 -15.67 9.11 -2.88
C GLU A 236 -15.20 9.22 -1.43
N ASN A 237 -16.05 8.78 -0.49
CA ASN A 237 -15.77 8.81 0.94
C ASN A 237 -15.10 7.54 1.49
N GLU A 238 -14.65 6.60 0.63
CA GLU A 238 -13.77 5.49 1.03
C GLU A 238 -12.44 6.06 1.60
N PRO A 239 -12.11 5.80 2.88
CA PRO A 239 -10.88 6.32 3.48
C PRO A 239 -9.62 5.81 2.79
N ALA A 240 -8.62 6.69 2.59
CA ALA A 240 -7.34 6.26 2.02
C ALA A 240 -6.64 5.20 2.85
N TRP A 241 -6.69 5.26 4.19
CA TRP A 241 -6.15 4.19 5.04
C TRP A 241 -6.80 2.84 4.79
N PHE A 242 -8.10 2.81 4.47
CA PHE A 242 -8.79 1.55 4.16
C PHE A 242 -8.33 1.05 2.81
N ARG A 243 -8.28 1.95 1.83
CA ARG A 243 -7.86 1.64 0.47
C ARG A 243 -6.44 1.10 0.42
N GLU A 244 -5.46 1.86 0.90
CA GLU A 244 -4.06 1.46 0.80
C GLU A 244 -3.76 0.30 1.75
N GLY A 245 -4.34 0.33 2.96
CA GLY A 245 -4.19 -0.74 3.94
C GLY A 245 -4.70 -2.09 3.45
N LEU A 246 -5.83 -2.13 2.73
CA LEU A 246 -6.35 -3.38 2.18
C LEU A 246 -5.42 -3.94 1.11
N ALA A 247 -4.88 -3.08 0.23
CA ALA A 247 -3.93 -3.49 -0.80
C ALA A 247 -2.63 -4.05 -0.22
N GLU A 248 -2.14 -3.46 0.88
CA GLU A 248 -0.99 -3.96 1.63
C GLU A 248 -1.25 -5.34 2.25
N VAL A 249 -2.36 -5.51 2.97
CA VAL A 249 -2.65 -6.78 3.66
C VAL A 249 -2.95 -7.90 2.68
N VAL A 250 -3.75 -7.66 1.63
CA VAL A 250 -4.05 -8.66 0.60
C VAL A 250 -2.77 -9.04 -0.14
N SER A 251 -1.89 -8.10 -0.47
CA SER A 251 -0.58 -8.41 -1.05
C SER A 251 0.26 -9.30 -0.13
N GLY A 252 0.24 -9.06 1.18
CA GLY A 252 0.87 -9.92 2.18
C GLY A 252 0.31 -11.33 2.21
N LEU A 253 -1.01 -11.48 2.35
CA LEU A 253 -1.70 -12.79 2.34
C LEU A 253 -1.37 -13.58 1.06
N SER A 254 -1.36 -12.89 -0.07
CA SER A 254 -1.07 -13.46 -1.40
C SER A 254 0.33 -14.04 -1.49
N ARG A 255 1.32 -13.35 -0.90
CA ARG A 255 2.71 -13.82 -0.84
C ARG A 255 2.88 -15.00 0.10
N VAL A 256 2.15 -15.01 1.21
CA VAL A 256 2.14 -16.17 2.12
C VAL A 256 1.57 -17.39 1.41
N LYS A 257 0.39 -17.28 0.78
CA LYS A 257 -0.24 -18.39 0.02
C LYS A 257 0.68 -18.88 -1.10
N SER A 258 1.16 -17.99 -1.98
CA SER A 258 2.02 -18.36 -3.11
C SER A 258 3.38 -18.94 -2.70
N SER A 259 3.90 -18.58 -1.52
CA SER A 259 5.18 -19.11 -1.05
C SER A 259 5.17 -20.61 -0.68
N ASN A 260 3.99 -21.23 -0.59
CA ASN A 260 3.83 -22.64 -0.21
C ASN A 260 4.59 -22.97 1.10
N GLY A 261 4.42 -22.13 2.12
CA GLY A 261 5.03 -22.31 3.45
C GLY A 261 6.44 -21.74 3.62
N LYS A 262 7.10 -21.27 2.55
CA LYS A 262 8.44 -20.64 2.64
C LYS A 262 8.40 -19.28 3.32
N LEU A 263 7.28 -18.55 3.22
CA LEU A 263 7.06 -17.25 3.85
C LEU A 263 5.83 -17.30 4.76
N PRO A 264 6.02 -17.48 6.08
CA PRO A 264 4.95 -17.27 7.05
C PRO A 264 4.49 -15.81 7.09
N TYR A 265 3.22 -15.58 7.46
CA TYR A 265 2.64 -14.25 7.66
C TYR A 265 3.42 -13.45 8.72
N LEU A 266 3.97 -14.13 9.74
CA LEU A 266 4.88 -13.52 10.70
C LEU A 266 6.07 -12.81 10.03
N HIS A 267 6.64 -13.44 9.00
CA HIS A 267 7.76 -12.86 8.27
C HIS A 267 7.29 -11.65 7.48
N PHE A 268 6.18 -11.74 6.75
CA PHE A 268 5.59 -10.59 6.06
C PHE A 268 5.33 -9.42 7.01
N HIS A 269 4.63 -9.65 8.13
CA HIS A 269 4.30 -8.62 9.12
C HIS A 269 5.56 -7.92 9.64
N ILE A 270 6.60 -8.66 10.02
CA ILE A 270 7.84 -8.05 10.52
C ILE A 270 8.59 -7.30 9.42
N ILE A 271 8.68 -7.88 8.22
CA ILE A 271 9.43 -7.28 7.12
C ILE A 271 8.74 -5.98 6.66
N ARG A 272 7.43 -6.04 6.41
CA ARG A 272 6.63 -4.94 5.86
C ARG A 272 6.25 -3.90 6.90
N LEU A 273 5.68 -4.33 8.03
CA LEU A 273 5.08 -3.43 9.02
C LEU A 273 6.03 -3.06 10.15
N ARG A 274 7.11 -3.81 10.42
CA ARG A 274 8.03 -3.50 11.54
C ARG A 274 9.37 -2.94 11.09
N LYS A 275 9.89 -3.35 9.92
CA LYS A 275 11.31 -3.14 9.58
C LYS A 275 11.58 -2.10 8.51
N PHE A 276 10.61 -1.77 7.67
CA PHE A 276 10.80 -0.74 6.66
C PHE A 276 10.63 0.69 7.15
N SER A 277 10.05 0.83 8.32
CA SER A 277 9.74 2.12 8.86
C SER A 277 9.60 1.93 10.35
N THR A 278 10.36 2.70 11.11
CA THR A 278 9.93 3.14 12.43
C THR A 278 8.66 4.00 12.30
N TRP A 279 7.70 3.61 11.45
CA TRP A 279 6.43 4.31 11.26
C TRP A 279 5.66 4.42 12.55
N PRO A 280 5.74 3.50 13.54
CA PRO A 280 5.08 3.77 14.81
C PRO A 280 5.59 5.07 15.46
N ASN A 281 6.83 5.50 15.12
CA ASN A 281 7.43 6.78 15.52
C ASN A 281 7.19 7.91 14.51
N GLY A 282 7.18 7.62 13.20
CA GLY A 282 7.01 8.60 12.12
C GLY A 282 5.56 8.88 11.69
N CYS A 283 4.64 8.02 12.10
CA CYS A 283 3.21 8.03 11.80
C CYS A 283 2.42 7.93 13.11
N SER A 284 2.65 8.90 13.99
CA SER A 284 2.02 8.98 15.31
C SER A 284 0.57 9.49 15.27
N ALA A 285 0.16 10.13 14.18
CA ALA A 285 -1.19 10.65 13.99
C ALA A 285 -2.25 9.53 14.04
N SER A 286 -3.45 9.88 14.48
CA SER A 286 -4.61 8.98 14.48
C SER A 286 -4.94 8.54 13.06
N ILE A 287 -5.40 7.30 12.89
CA ILE A 287 -5.81 6.79 11.58
C ILE A 287 -6.94 7.61 10.94
N SER A 288 -7.77 8.31 11.74
CA SER A 288 -8.83 9.18 11.21
C SER A 288 -8.29 10.36 10.38
N THR A 289 -7.05 10.79 10.63
CA THR A 289 -6.39 11.85 9.85
C THR A 289 -5.93 11.36 8.47
N LEU A 290 -6.02 10.05 8.22
CA LEU A 290 -5.59 9.37 7.00
C LEU A 290 -6.79 8.98 6.12
N ARG A 291 -7.93 9.66 6.30
CA ARG A 291 -9.14 9.46 5.48
C ARG A 291 -9.04 10.14 4.12
N SER A 292 -8.37 11.29 4.04
CA SER A 292 -8.20 12.04 2.79
C SER A 292 -7.26 11.34 1.81
N ASN A 293 -7.25 11.80 0.55
CA ASN A 293 -6.51 11.17 -0.54
C ASN A 293 -5.05 10.83 -0.19
N SER A 294 -4.66 9.61 -0.55
CA SER A 294 -3.28 9.13 -0.43
C SER A 294 -2.34 10.00 -1.25
N LYS A 295 -1.14 10.24 -0.71
CA LYS A 295 -0.06 10.85 -1.48
C LYS A 295 0.58 9.74 -2.32
N ILE A 296 0.75 9.99 -3.62
CA ILE A 296 1.41 9.08 -4.60
C ILE A 296 2.78 8.59 -4.10
N THR A 297 3.45 9.37 -3.24
CA THR A 297 4.77 9.03 -2.70
C THR A 297 4.79 8.02 -1.55
N GLY A 298 3.64 7.45 -1.19
CA GLY A 298 3.47 6.67 0.02
C GLY A 298 3.30 7.58 1.24
N GLY A 299 2.68 7.01 2.27
CA GLY A 299 2.36 7.72 3.50
C GLY A 299 1.91 6.78 4.61
N CYS A 300 1.52 7.38 5.74
CA CYS A 300 1.11 6.63 6.93
C CYS A 300 -0.15 5.79 6.69
N GLU A 301 -0.95 6.12 5.68
CA GLU A 301 -2.15 5.39 5.26
C GLU A 301 -1.83 3.96 4.80
N TYR A 302 -0.64 3.70 4.22
CA TYR A 302 -0.24 2.34 3.83
C TYR A 302 0.07 1.50 5.07
N LEU A 303 0.78 2.07 6.04
CA LEU A 303 1.33 1.32 7.17
C LEU A 303 0.34 1.24 8.35
N ARG A 304 -0.23 2.38 8.77
CA ARG A 304 -1.33 2.39 9.74
C ARG A 304 -2.58 1.77 9.17
N GLY A 305 -2.88 2.03 7.90
CA GLY A 305 -3.99 1.37 7.23
C GLY A 305 -3.80 -0.13 7.21
N ALA A 306 -2.61 -0.64 6.86
CA ALA A 306 -2.34 -2.07 6.91
C ALA A 306 -2.53 -2.63 8.33
N ALA A 307 -1.96 -2.00 9.37
CA ALA A 307 -2.16 -2.46 10.75
C ALA A 307 -3.65 -2.45 11.15
N ALA A 308 -4.41 -1.43 10.74
CA ALA A 308 -5.85 -1.41 10.95
C ALA A 308 -6.56 -2.55 10.19
N LEU A 309 -6.20 -2.80 8.94
CA LEU A 309 -6.81 -3.86 8.13
C LEU A 309 -6.43 -5.25 8.62
N GLU A 310 -5.22 -5.44 9.16
CA GLU A 310 -4.84 -6.66 9.87
C GLU A 310 -5.80 -6.91 11.05
N LEU A 311 -6.05 -5.89 11.86
CA LEU A 311 -7.02 -5.97 12.96
C LEU A 311 -8.44 -6.24 12.46
N LEU A 312 -8.89 -5.53 11.43
CA LEU A 312 -10.25 -5.67 10.87
C LEU A 312 -10.49 -7.09 10.38
N ILE A 313 -9.60 -7.59 9.52
CA ILE A 313 -9.69 -8.91 8.92
C ILE A 313 -9.55 -10.01 9.99
N ALA A 314 -8.60 -9.88 10.92
CA ALA A 314 -8.35 -10.92 11.92
C ALA A 314 -9.48 -11.05 12.97
N ASN A 315 -10.13 -9.95 13.34
CA ASN A 315 -11.05 -9.93 14.50
C ASN A 315 -12.51 -9.67 14.14
N TYR A 316 -12.80 -9.22 12.92
CA TYR A 316 -14.14 -8.76 12.55
C TYR A 316 -14.67 -9.45 11.30
N GLY A 317 -14.45 -10.77 11.17
CA GLY A 317 -15.14 -11.58 10.16
C GLY A 317 -14.38 -11.80 8.85
N GLY A 318 -13.09 -11.46 8.79
CA GLY A 318 -12.22 -11.84 7.68
C GLY A 318 -12.51 -11.12 6.36
N LEU A 319 -11.92 -11.63 5.30
CA LEU A 319 -12.17 -11.18 3.93
C LEU A 319 -13.63 -11.31 3.47
N PRO A 320 -14.45 -12.30 3.91
CA PRO A 320 -15.85 -12.36 3.52
C PRO A 320 -16.64 -11.10 3.91
N LYS A 321 -16.37 -10.51 5.09
CA LYS A 321 -17.00 -9.23 5.47
C LYS A 321 -16.47 -8.03 4.69
N ILE A 322 -15.23 -8.08 4.19
CA ILE A 322 -14.71 -7.04 3.28
C ILE A 322 -15.42 -7.11 1.93
N ILE A 323 -15.63 -8.32 1.40
CA ILE A 323 -16.38 -8.52 0.15
C ILE A 323 -17.82 -8.04 0.33
N TYR A 324 -18.49 -8.45 1.41
CA TYR A 324 -19.86 -8.01 1.71
C TYR A 324 -19.97 -6.49 1.93
N LEU A 325 -18.93 -5.85 2.49
CA LEU A 325 -18.85 -4.39 2.58
C LEU A 325 -18.90 -3.75 1.19
N TYR A 326 -18.09 -4.23 0.24
CA TYR A 326 -18.11 -3.70 -1.11
C TYR A 326 -19.43 -3.97 -1.84
N GLU A 327 -20.01 -5.17 -1.68
CA GLU A 327 -21.34 -5.49 -2.23
C GLU A 327 -22.41 -4.51 -1.73
N HIS A 328 -22.44 -4.23 -0.42
CA HIS A 328 -23.39 -3.25 0.14
C HIS A 328 -23.06 -1.81 -0.27
N MET A 329 -21.78 -1.45 -0.41
CA MET A 329 -21.37 -0.11 -0.88
C MET A 329 -21.86 0.18 -2.30
N ARG A 330 -21.92 -0.84 -3.16
CA ARG A 330 -22.49 -0.74 -4.50
C ARG A 330 -23.96 -0.29 -4.44
N GLU A 331 -24.71 -0.77 -3.46
CA GLU A 331 -26.13 -0.44 -3.29
C GLU A 331 -26.33 0.89 -2.58
N SER A 332 -25.55 1.14 -1.52
CA SER A 332 -25.80 2.27 -0.62
C SER A 332 -25.18 3.58 -1.10
N GLY A 333 -24.20 3.56 -2.00
CA GLY A 333 -23.51 4.78 -2.39
C GLY A 333 -22.46 5.29 -1.39
N ASP A 334 -22.31 4.64 -0.23
CA ASP A 334 -21.72 5.27 0.97
C ASP A 334 -20.89 4.30 1.82
N PHE A 335 -19.60 4.61 2.00
CA PHE A 335 -18.70 3.77 2.78
C PHE A 335 -19.08 3.70 4.27
N PHE A 336 -19.41 4.83 4.89
CA PHE A 336 -19.61 4.89 6.35
C PHE A 336 -20.87 4.15 6.80
N SER A 337 -21.95 4.27 6.04
CA SER A 337 -23.23 3.58 6.26
C SER A 337 -23.07 2.09 6.02
N SER A 338 -22.40 1.70 4.93
CA SER A 338 -22.10 0.29 4.65
C SER A 338 -21.21 -0.33 5.71
N PHE A 339 -20.19 0.39 6.18
CA PHE A 339 -19.33 -0.08 7.26
C PHE A 339 -20.13 -0.30 8.55
N LYS A 340 -20.99 0.66 8.92
CA LYS A 340 -21.88 0.53 10.07
C LYS A 340 -22.81 -0.67 9.94
N PHE A 341 -23.38 -0.88 8.76
CA PHE A 341 -24.27 -2.01 8.48
C PHE A 341 -23.54 -3.36 8.61
N VAL A 342 -22.39 -3.54 7.95
CA VAL A 342 -21.67 -4.82 7.89
C VAL A 342 -20.99 -5.17 9.22
N TYR A 343 -20.41 -4.19 9.90
CA TYR A 343 -19.62 -4.40 11.11
C TYR A 343 -20.36 -4.10 12.40
N ASN A 344 -21.60 -3.59 12.33
CA ASN A 344 -22.37 -3.12 13.47
C ASN A 344 -21.58 -2.15 14.37
N MET A 345 -20.72 -1.33 13.75
CA MET A 345 -19.93 -0.29 14.41
C MET A 345 -19.60 0.82 13.43
N THR A 346 -19.49 2.05 13.91
CA THR A 346 -19.08 3.16 13.06
C THR A 346 -17.60 3.08 12.72
N VAL A 347 -17.20 3.72 11.61
CA VAL A 347 -15.78 3.86 11.25
C VAL A 347 -14.99 4.50 12.38
N ALA A 348 -15.51 5.55 13.03
CA ALA A 348 -14.83 6.20 14.15
C ALA A 348 -14.61 5.27 15.35
N GLN A 349 -15.58 4.40 15.66
CA GLN A 349 -15.42 3.39 16.71
C GLN A 349 -14.32 2.38 16.35
N PHE A 350 -14.26 1.94 15.10
CA PHE A 350 -13.21 1.05 14.64
C PHE A 350 -11.83 1.72 14.64
N GLU A 351 -11.73 2.96 14.14
CA GLU A 351 -10.48 3.73 14.11
C GLU A 351 -9.88 3.90 15.51
N ALA A 352 -10.69 4.14 16.54
CA ALA A 352 -10.21 4.19 17.92
C ALA A 352 -9.60 2.86 18.41
N ARG A 353 -10.15 1.73 17.96
CA ARG A 353 -9.60 0.39 18.24
C ARG A 353 -8.31 0.16 17.46
N ALA A 354 -8.27 0.55 16.19
CA ALA A 354 -7.08 0.49 15.35
C ALA A 354 -5.93 1.33 15.90
N ASP A 355 -6.21 2.54 16.40
CA ASP A 355 -5.20 3.39 17.06
C ASP A 355 -4.67 2.81 18.38
N THR A 356 -5.50 2.02 19.07
CA THR A 356 -5.06 1.26 20.25
C THR A 356 -4.13 0.12 19.86
N TYR A 357 -4.49 -0.64 18.82
CA TYR A 357 -3.63 -1.69 18.27
C TYR A 357 -2.30 -1.15 17.75
N ALA A 358 -2.32 -0.05 16.98
CA ALA A 358 -1.12 0.63 16.52
C ALA A 358 -0.22 1.10 17.67
N ARG A 359 -0.80 1.56 18.79
CA ARG A 359 -0.04 1.89 20.00
C ARG A 359 0.66 0.68 20.60
N TYR A 360 0.01 -0.50 20.66
CA TYR A 360 0.67 -1.71 21.15
C TYR A 360 1.90 -2.05 20.30
N ILE A 361 1.78 -1.95 18.97
CA ILE A 361 2.90 -2.09 18.03
C ILE A 361 3.99 -1.05 18.35
N SER A 362 3.66 0.22 18.57
CA SER A 362 4.64 1.27 18.92
C SER A 362 5.36 0.99 20.24
N GLN A 363 4.62 0.60 21.28
CA GLN A 363 5.15 0.47 22.64
C GLN A 363 6.23 -0.60 22.74
N VAL A 364 6.04 -1.75 22.09
CA VAL A 364 7.06 -2.81 22.10
C VAL A 364 8.37 -2.41 21.41
N VAL A 365 8.38 -1.36 20.57
CA VAL A 365 9.61 -0.79 20.00
C VAL A 365 10.37 0.03 21.05
N HIS A 366 9.66 0.78 21.88
CA HIS A 366 10.27 1.70 22.85
C HIS A 366 10.79 0.99 24.10
N TYR A 367 10.08 -0.04 24.58
CA TYR A 367 10.48 -0.82 25.77
C TYR A 367 11.40 -2.01 25.45
N GLY A 368 11.88 -2.10 24.21
CA GLY A 368 12.76 -3.17 23.73
C GLY A 368 14.23 -2.77 23.57
N LYS A 369 14.62 -1.57 24.01
CA LYS A 369 16.02 -1.13 24.08
C LYS A 369 16.59 -1.36 25.47
#